data_AF-A0A1Q7GSP2-F1
#
_entry.id   AF-A0A1Q7GSP2-F1
#
_cell.length_a   1.000
_cell.length_b   1.000
_cell.length_c   1.000
_cell.angle_alpha   90.00
_cell.angle_beta   90.00
_cell.angle_gamma   90.00
#
_symmetry.space_group_name_H-M   'P 1'
#
loop_
_entity.id
_entity.type
_entity.pdbx_description
1 polymer ?
#
loop_
_entity_poly.entity_id
_entity_poly.type
_entity_poly.pdbx_seq_one_letter_code
_entity_poly.pdbx_strand_id
1 'polypeptide(L)'
;MSKGDFVFSWLPVCVVAVATAAFACSKQRPPNVNAPLRIEPMTLGAVEPSLAPQLTVTADRALVSWIETQGRTSRLKFAERTPSGWSEPRTAASGDDLFTSWADVPSVFRLDAGTLVAQWLQTTDAAIDAYDVRLAFSKDQGRTWSAPTSPHHDGTKTQHGFASLFPAPGRGFGIVWLDGRAIETNAEKGNDNMSVRAATFDRDGKELGEALVDERACDCCPTAVAMTAAGPIAAFRDRSPDEVRDISVARRVNGQWTRPTTVHADVRAARSRRFRAMRARRSPRRFGSTMPGRSAVSGSRSWTMSQRSRRGSSSPISARSSASAGLIGPARAARRRPSPASAPSGPAAIRASPVEAMSCSWPGPKPATAARKCKPQLPTGNTVYTA
;
A
#
# COMPACT_ATOMS: atom_id res chain seq x y z
N MET A 1 -54.91 68.81 12.99
CA MET A 1 -54.03 68.02 13.90
C MET A 1 -54.68 66.66 14.11
N SER A 2 -54.08 65.59 13.61
CA SER A 2 -54.39 64.22 14.04
C SER A 2 -53.14 63.37 13.77
N LYS A 3 -52.51 62.87 14.84
CA LYS A 3 -51.41 61.91 14.79
C LYS A 3 -52.05 60.52 14.74
N GLY A 4 -51.76 59.76 13.68
CA GLY A 4 -52.15 58.35 13.57
C GLY A 4 -51.01 57.46 14.00
N ASP A 5 -51.18 56.74 15.12
CA ASP A 5 -50.27 55.72 15.59
C ASP A 5 -50.51 54.41 14.83
N PHE A 6 -49.55 54.01 13.98
CA PHE A 6 -49.53 52.68 13.36
C PHE A 6 -48.78 51.71 14.27
N VAL A 7 -49.52 50.89 15.01
CA VAL A 7 -48.97 49.76 15.76
C VAL A 7 -48.72 48.60 14.79
N PHE A 8 -47.47 48.42 14.35
CA PHE A 8 -47.04 47.25 13.59
C PHE A 8 -47.07 46.01 14.50
N SER A 9 -47.95 45.04 14.20
CA SER A 9 -48.03 43.76 14.91
C SER A 9 -46.90 42.84 14.48
N TRP A 10 -45.89 42.68 15.35
CA TRP A 10 -44.72 41.80 15.16
C TRP A 10 -44.99 40.31 15.44
N LEU A 11 -46.21 39.95 15.82
CA LEU A 11 -46.57 38.59 16.26
C LEU A 11 -46.39 37.46 15.21
N PRO A 12 -46.66 37.64 13.90
CA PRO A 12 -46.57 36.51 12.96
C PRO A 12 -45.12 36.14 12.59
N VAL A 13 -44.16 37.07 12.72
CA VAL A 13 -42.75 36.83 12.37
C VAL A 13 -42.04 36.01 13.45
N CYS A 14 -42.39 36.19 14.73
CA CYS A 14 -41.79 35.44 15.83
C CYS A 14 -42.20 33.97 15.84
N VAL A 15 -43.43 33.62 15.42
CA VAL A 15 -43.92 32.23 15.44
C VAL A 15 -43.23 31.36 14.37
N VAL A 16 -42.96 31.90 13.18
CA VAL A 16 -42.27 31.18 12.10
C VAL A 16 -40.78 30.96 12.41
N ALA A 17 -40.13 31.91 13.10
CA ALA A 17 -38.74 31.79 13.54
C ALA A 17 -38.55 30.71 14.63
N VAL A 18 -39.52 30.53 15.53
CA VAL A 18 -39.46 29.50 16.57
C VAL A 18 -39.72 28.09 16.00
N ALA A 19 -40.63 27.97 15.01
CA ALA A 19 -40.90 26.68 14.36
C ALA A 19 -39.71 26.16 13.53
N THR A 20 -38.94 27.06 12.89
CA THR A 20 -37.73 26.69 12.14
C THR A 20 -36.53 26.36 13.05
N ALA A 21 -36.42 27.00 14.22
CA ALA A 21 -35.40 26.66 15.21
C ALA A 21 -35.64 25.28 15.88
N ALA A 22 -36.91 24.88 16.07
CA ALA A 22 -37.26 23.58 16.67
C ALA A 22 -36.89 22.37 15.79
N PHE A 23 -36.96 22.51 14.45
CA PHE A 23 -36.54 21.44 13.53
C PHE A 23 -35.02 21.34 13.35
N ALA A 24 -34.28 22.43 13.59
CA ALA A 24 -32.81 22.45 13.47
C ALA A 24 -32.10 21.75 14.65
N CYS A 25 -32.80 21.49 15.76
CA CYS A 25 -32.26 20.82 16.95
C CYS A 25 -32.76 19.37 17.13
N SER A 26 -33.19 18.68 16.06
CA SER A 26 -33.34 17.24 16.13
C SER A 26 -31.95 16.62 16.29
N LYS A 27 -31.53 16.37 17.53
CA LYS A 27 -30.32 15.58 17.81
C LYS A 27 -30.47 14.27 17.06
N GLN A 28 -29.63 14.06 16.04
CA GLN A 28 -29.55 12.79 15.34
C GLN A 28 -29.41 11.70 16.40
N ARG A 29 -30.39 10.80 16.47
CA ARG A 29 -30.37 9.70 17.42
C ARG A 29 -29.08 8.93 17.16
N PRO A 30 -28.23 8.69 18.17
CA PRO A 30 -27.01 7.92 17.96
C PRO A 30 -27.41 6.56 17.34
N PRO A 31 -26.66 6.09 16.32
CA PRO A 31 -26.98 4.84 15.65
C PRO A 31 -27.10 3.72 16.70
N ASN A 32 -28.16 2.92 16.57
CA ASN A 32 -28.39 1.80 17.48
C ASN A 32 -27.25 0.79 17.30
N VAL A 33 -26.32 0.76 18.24
CA VAL A 33 -25.17 -0.16 18.24
C VAL A 33 -25.58 -1.64 18.35
N ASN A 34 -26.86 -1.92 18.63
CA ASN A 34 -27.43 -3.26 18.67
C ASN A 34 -28.24 -3.60 17.41
N ALA A 35 -28.25 -2.75 16.37
CA ALA A 35 -28.83 -3.13 15.09
C ALA A 35 -28.03 -4.33 14.51
N PRO A 36 -28.69 -5.36 13.96
CA PRO A 36 -27.98 -6.49 13.39
C PRO A 36 -27.07 -6.02 12.25
N LEU A 37 -25.80 -6.41 12.30
CA LEU A 37 -24.85 -6.17 11.22
C LEU A 37 -25.37 -6.81 9.94
N ARG A 38 -25.62 -6.00 8.91
CA ARG A 38 -26.11 -6.49 7.61
C ARG A 38 -24.97 -6.55 6.62
N ILE A 39 -24.51 -7.76 6.34
CA ILE A 39 -23.47 -8.00 5.33
C ILE A 39 -24.15 -8.15 3.98
N GLU A 40 -23.84 -7.26 3.04
CA GLU A 40 -24.30 -7.36 1.65
C GLU A 40 -23.12 -7.58 0.70
N PRO A 41 -23.20 -8.55 -0.21
CA PRO A 41 -22.22 -8.70 -1.26
C PRO A 41 -22.33 -7.52 -2.24
N MET A 42 -21.21 -6.88 -2.54
CA MET A 42 -21.11 -5.91 -3.63
C MET A 42 -20.24 -6.45 -4.75
N THR A 43 -20.78 -6.41 -5.97
CA THR A 43 -20.07 -6.87 -7.16
C THR A 43 -19.06 -5.81 -7.61
N LEU A 44 -17.80 -6.22 -7.75
CA LEU A 44 -16.80 -5.44 -8.48
C LEU A 44 -16.88 -5.76 -9.97
N GLY A 45 -16.72 -4.74 -10.81
CA GLY A 45 -16.55 -4.90 -12.26
C GLY A 45 -15.19 -5.50 -12.68
N ALA A 46 -14.60 -6.37 -11.85
CA ALA A 46 -13.31 -6.97 -12.10
C ALA A 46 -13.38 -8.06 -13.19
N VAL A 47 -12.37 -8.12 -14.03
CA VAL A 47 -12.21 -9.14 -15.07
C VAL A 47 -11.23 -10.22 -14.61
N GLU A 48 -11.62 -11.48 -14.74
CA GLU A 48 -10.78 -12.62 -14.38
C GLU A 48 -9.73 -12.94 -15.46
N PRO A 49 -8.52 -13.42 -15.09
CA PRO A 49 -8.05 -13.64 -13.72
C PRO A 49 -7.70 -12.33 -12.99
N SER A 50 -8.18 -12.20 -11.76
CA SER A 50 -7.92 -11.06 -10.88
C SER A 50 -7.38 -11.47 -9.51
N LEU A 51 -6.61 -10.58 -8.87
CA LEU A 51 -6.04 -10.82 -7.54
C LEU A 51 -5.72 -9.52 -6.79
N ALA A 52 -5.21 -9.68 -5.56
CA ALA A 52 -4.64 -8.61 -4.74
C ALA A 52 -5.61 -7.42 -4.51
N PRO A 53 -6.86 -7.67 -4.05
CA PRO A 53 -7.77 -6.58 -3.74
C PRO A 53 -7.26 -5.80 -2.53
N GLN A 54 -7.32 -4.47 -2.60
CA GLN A 54 -6.95 -3.57 -1.51
C GLN A 54 -7.97 -2.44 -1.39
N LEU A 55 -8.49 -2.24 -0.18
CA LEU A 55 -9.43 -1.16 0.14
C LEU A 55 -8.67 -0.03 0.83
N THR A 56 -8.75 1.18 0.28
CA THR A 56 -8.27 2.40 0.93
C THR A 56 -9.45 3.30 1.26
N VAL A 57 -9.41 3.92 2.44
CA VAL A 57 -10.47 4.80 2.93
C VAL A 57 -9.84 6.13 3.35
N THR A 58 -10.42 7.23 2.88
CA THR A 58 -10.02 8.59 3.25
C THR A 58 -11.27 9.43 3.45
N ALA A 59 -11.49 9.88 4.69
CA ALA A 59 -12.74 10.50 5.13
C ALA A 59 -13.97 9.62 4.79
N ASP A 60 -14.89 10.12 3.97
CA ASP A 60 -16.12 9.46 3.52
C ASP A 60 -15.95 8.74 2.17
N ARG A 61 -14.73 8.67 1.64
CA ARG A 61 -14.44 8.08 0.33
C ARG A 61 -13.70 6.77 0.50
N ALA A 62 -14.15 5.75 -0.22
CA ALA A 62 -13.49 4.45 -0.29
C ALA A 62 -13.11 4.13 -1.73
N LEU A 63 -11.90 3.64 -1.93
CA LEU A 63 -11.40 3.11 -3.19
C LEU A 63 -11.04 1.65 -2.99
N VAL A 64 -11.39 0.83 -3.95
CA VAL A 64 -10.89 -0.53 -4.05
C VAL A 64 -10.00 -0.63 -5.28
N SER A 65 -8.83 -1.23 -5.12
CA SER A 65 -7.89 -1.53 -6.21
C SER A 65 -7.57 -3.01 -6.27
N TRP A 66 -7.24 -3.51 -7.45
CA TRP A 66 -6.91 -4.92 -7.69
C TRP A 66 -6.03 -5.06 -8.93
N ILE A 67 -5.47 -6.25 -9.14
CA ILE A 67 -4.76 -6.61 -10.38
C ILE A 67 -5.68 -7.43 -11.26
N GLU A 68 -5.72 -7.11 -12.55
CA GLU A 68 -6.23 -7.98 -13.63
C GLU A 68 -5.06 -8.42 -14.51
N THR A 69 -5.03 -9.69 -14.90
CA THR A 69 -3.98 -10.24 -15.76
C THR A 69 -4.57 -10.75 -17.07
N GLN A 70 -4.00 -10.30 -18.19
CA GLN A 70 -4.39 -10.72 -19.54
C GLN A 70 -3.14 -11.15 -20.31
N GLY A 71 -2.95 -12.47 -20.46
CA GLY A 71 -1.71 -13.02 -21.01
C GLY A 71 -0.53 -12.67 -20.10
N ARG A 72 0.45 -11.92 -20.61
CA ARG A 72 1.61 -11.45 -19.83
C ARG A 72 1.39 -10.07 -19.19
N THR A 73 0.37 -9.34 -19.62
CA THR A 73 0.15 -7.98 -19.16
C THR A 73 -0.69 -8.00 -17.90
N SER A 74 -0.18 -7.37 -16.85
CA SER A 74 -0.94 -7.08 -15.63
C SER A 74 -1.35 -5.62 -15.60
N ARG A 75 -2.52 -5.35 -15.01
CA ARG A 75 -3.13 -4.01 -14.91
C ARG A 75 -3.53 -3.75 -13.47
N LEU A 76 -3.05 -2.66 -12.88
CA LEU A 76 -3.60 -2.13 -11.64
C LEU A 76 -4.90 -1.40 -11.95
N LYS A 77 -6.01 -1.95 -11.48
CA LYS A 77 -7.36 -1.42 -11.62
C LYS A 77 -7.82 -0.81 -10.32
N PHE A 78 -8.76 0.13 -10.40
CA PHE A 78 -9.42 0.66 -9.23
C PHE A 78 -10.84 1.17 -9.55
N ALA A 79 -11.67 1.21 -8.51
CA ALA A 79 -13.01 1.79 -8.53
C ALA A 79 -13.28 2.54 -7.23
N GLU A 80 -14.13 3.57 -7.29
CA GLU A 80 -14.54 4.36 -6.15
C GLU A 80 -15.94 3.97 -5.67
N ARG A 81 -16.15 3.95 -4.35
CA ARG A 81 -17.47 3.77 -3.76
C ARG A 81 -18.28 5.05 -3.99
N THR A 82 -19.42 4.89 -4.67
CA THR A 82 -20.44 5.92 -4.90
C THR A 82 -21.72 5.54 -4.17
N PRO A 83 -22.70 6.42 -3.92
CA PRO A 83 -23.95 6.04 -3.25
C PRO A 83 -24.68 4.83 -3.90
N SER A 84 -24.58 4.68 -5.22
CA SER A 84 -25.25 3.61 -5.99
C SER A 84 -24.40 2.34 -6.19
N GLY A 85 -23.19 2.25 -5.64
CA GLY A 85 -22.30 1.11 -5.79
C GLY A 85 -20.88 1.51 -6.20
N TRP A 86 -20.13 0.60 -6.79
CA TRP A 86 -18.78 0.88 -7.30
C TRP A 86 -18.86 1.60 -8.65
N SER A 87 -17.95 2.55 -8.88
CA SER A 87 -17.79 3.16 -10.20
C SER A 87 -17.26 2.16 -11.23
N GLU A 88 -17.39 2.50 -12.51
CA GLU A 88 -16.69 1.78 -13.58
C GLU A 88 -15.17 1.69 -13.31
N PRO A 89 -14.56 0.49 -13.41
CA PRO A 89 -13.14 0.31 -13.16
C PRO A 89 -12.24 1.09 -14.12
N ARG A 90 -11.23 1.75 -13.56
CA ARG A 90 -10.19 2.46 -14.33
C ARG A 90 -8.83 1.82 -14.11
N THR A 91 -7.92 2.02 -15.06
CA THR A 91 -6.56 1.49 -15.00
C THR A 91 -5.61 2.58 -14.51
N ALA A 92 -4.84 2.27 -13.46
CA ALA A 92 -3.83 3.15 -12.89
C ALA A 92 -2.42 2.87 -13.42
N ALA A 93 -2.09 1.60 -13.63
CA ALA A 93 -0.82 1.15 -14.20
C ALA A 93 -1.05 -0.11 -15.04
N SER A 94 -0.17 -0.36 -16.01
CA SER A 94 -0.21 -1.54 -16.88
C SER A 94 1.19 -1.86 -17.37
N GLY A 95 1.53 -3.14 -17.45
CA GLY A 95 2.84 -3.57 -17.92
C GLY A 95 3.00 -5.08 -17.88
N ASP A 96 4.03 -5.58 -18.54
CA ASP A 96 4.43 -7.00 -18.54
C ASP A 96 5.41 -7.32 -17.40
N ASP A 97 5.76 -6.32 -16.58
CA ASP A 97 6.77 -6.34 -15.52
C ASP A 97 6.22 -5.92 -14.15
N LEU A 98 4.89 -5.84 -13.99
CA LEU A 98 4.28 -5.68 -12.67
C LEU A 98 4.52 -6.96 -11.87
N PHE A 99 5.14 -6.82 -10.70
CA PHE A 99 5.28 -7.91 -9.75
C PHE A 99 3.92 -8.11 -9.06
N THR A 100 3.40 -9.34 -9.11
CA THR A 100 2.09 -9.68 -8.56
C THR A 100 2.26 -10.65 -7.39
N SER A 101 1.68 -10.30 -6.25
CA SER A 101 1.77 -11.09 -5.01
C SER A 101 0.42 -11.12 -4.33
N TRP A 102 0.14 -12.24 -3.66
CA TRP A 102 -1.03 -12.38 -2.79
C TRP A 102 -0.83 -11.70 -1.43
N ALA A 103 0.43 -11.42 -1.06
CA ALA A 103 0.81 -10.85 0.24
C ALA A 103 1.19 -9.36 0.15
N ASP A 104 1.81 -8.95 -0.96
CA ASP A 104 2.23 -7.57 -1.20
C ASP A 104 1.37 -6.97 -2.31
N VAL A 105 0.31 -6.28 -1.88
CA VAL A 105 -0.79 -5.87 -2.76
C VAL A 105 -0.62 -4.40 -3.19
N PRO A 106 -0.84 -4.08 -4.46
CA PRO A 106 -0.80 -2.69 -4.93
C PRO A 106 -2.01 -1.92 -4.41
N SER A 107 -1.91 -0.59 -4.40
CA SER A 107 -2.96 0.27 -3.88
C SER A 107 -3.20 1.51 -4.74
N VAL A 108 -4.45 1.97 -4.77
CA VAL A 108 -4.78 3.35 -5.18
C VAL A 108 -5.33 4.09 -3.98
N PHE A 109 -4.69 5.20 -3.64
CA PHE A 109 -4.97 6.03 -2.47
C PHE A 109 -5.43 7.43 -2.91
N ARG A 110 -6.39 8.03 -2.21
CA ARG A 110 -6.87 9.40 -2.49
C ARG A 110 -6.35 10.36 -1.43
N LEU A 111 -5.70 11.43 -1.88
CA LEU A 111 -5.33 12.55 -1.01
C LEU A 111 -6.51 13.48 -0.80
N ASP A 112 -6.53 14.22 0.31
CA ASP A 112 -7.56 15.23 0.64
C ASP A 112 -7.75 16.29 -0.46
N ALA A 113 -6.73 16.48 -1.30
CA ALA A 113 -6.75 17.36 -2.47
C ALA A 113 -7.60 16.85 -3.65
N GLY A 114 -8.03 15.59 -3.62
CA GLY A 114 -8.64 14.88 -4.75
C GLY A 114 -7.63 14.18 -5.66
N THR A 115 -6.33 14.42 -5.49
CA THR A 115 -5.25 13.70 -6.19
C THR A 115 -5.29 12.22 -5.83
N LEU A 116 -5.17 11.34 -6.83
CA LEU A 116 -4.97 9.91 -6.62
C LEU A 116 -3.47 9.60 -6.70
N VAL A 117 -3.03 8.69 -5.83
CA VAL A 117 -1.69 8.09 -5.84
C VAL A 117 -1.88 6.60 -6.08
N ALA A 118 -1.32 6.10 -7.18
CA ALA A 118 -1.22 4.67 -7.43
C ALA A 118 0.13 4.17 -6.97
N GLN A 119 0.15 3.06 -6.26
CA GLN A 119 1.34 2.34 -5.86
C GLN A 119 1.27 0.91 -6.40
N TRP A 120 2.35 0.45 -7.00
CA TRP A 120 2.51 -0.95 -7.41
C TRP A 120 3.96 -1.39 -7.24
N LEU A 121 4.21 -2.67 -7.55
CA LEU A 121 5.52 -3.27 -7.52
C LEU A 121 5.95 -3.55 -8.96
N GLN A 122 7.17 -3.16 -9.31
CA GLN A 122 7.73 -3.39 -10.64
C GLN A 122 8.95 -4.29 -10.53
N THR A 123 8.91 -5.44 -11.20
CA THR A 123 10.01 -6.39 -11.24
C THR A 123 11.24 -5.74 -11.87
N THR A 124 12.36 -5.77 -11.15
CA THR A 124 13.68 -5.29 -11.63
C THR A 124 14.60 -6.44 -12.01
N ASP A 125 14.45 -7.59 -11.35
CA ASP A 125 15.14 -8.83 -11.70
C ASP A 125 14.30 -10.06 -11.30
N ALA A 126 13.70 -10.72 -12.28
CA ALA A 126 12.82 -11.87 -12.05
C ALA A 126 13.56 -13.12 -11.56
N ALA A 127 14.88 -13.23 -11.76
CA ALA A 127 15.63 -14.43 -11.38
C ALA A 127 15.86 -14.53 -9.87
N ILE A 128 15.78 -13.39 -9.17
CA ILE A 128 16.05 -13.26 -7.74
C ILE A 128 14.89 -12.58 -7.00
N ASP A 129 13.71 -12.50 -7.63
CA ASP A 129 12.52 -11.85 -7.10
C ASP A 129 12.80 -10.42 -6.59
N ALA A 130 13.56 -9.63 -7.35
CA ALA A 130 13.83 -8.22 -7.06
C ALA A 130 12.76 -7.33 -7.72
N TYR A 131 12.28 -6.34 -6.96
CA TYR A 131 11.22 -5.44 -7.41
C TYR A 131 11.24 -4.12 -6.63
N ASP A 132 10.74 -3.07 -7.29
CA ASP A 132 10.65 -1.72 -6.76
C ASP A 132 9.22 -1.31 -6.46
N VAL A 133 9.02 -0.59 -5.35
CA VAL A 133 7.84 0.25 -5.16
C VAL A 133 7.82 1.36 -6.21
N ARG A 134 6.75 1.45 -7.00
CA ARG A 134 6.50 2.53 -7.96
C ARG A 134 5.28 3.33 -7.58
N LEU A 135 5.34 4.63 -7.88
CA LEU A 135 4.28 5.61 -7.61
C LEU A 135 3.91 6.36 -8.89
N ALA A 136 2.63 6.63 -9.09
CA ALA A 136 2.14 7.56 -10.10
C ALA A 136 0.95 8.38 -9.58
N PHE A 137 0.76 9.56 -10.14
CA PHE A 137 -0.19 10.55 -9.66
C PHE A 137 -1.25 10.87 -10.70
N SER A 138 -2.50 11.03 -10.26
CA SER A 138 -3.57 11.54 -11.12
C SER A 138 -4.29 12.72 -10.48
N LYS A 139 -4.42 13.81 -11.25
CA LYS A 139 -5.14 15.04 -10.86
C LYS A 139 -6.54 15.14 -11.49
N ASP A 140 -6.96 14.14 -12.25
CA ASP A 140 -8.18 14.17 -13.07
C ASP A 140 -9.10 12.95 -12.86
N GLN A 141 -9.09 12.41 -11.65
CA GLN A 141 -9.88 11.22 -11.25
C GLN A 141 -9.43 9.93 -11.96
N GLY A 142 -8.12 9.79 -12.21
CA GLY A 142 -7.51 8.63 -12.83
C GLY A 142 -7.85 8.46 -14.30
N ARG A 143 -8.09 9.56 -15.03
CA ARG A 143 -8.17 9.54 -16.49
C ARG A 143 -6.76 9.54 -17.09
N THR A 144 -5.86 10.31 -16.48
CA THR A 144 -4.43 10.36 -16.84
C THR A 144 -3.57 10.20 -15.60
N TRP A 145 -2.36 9.68 -15.81
CA TRP A 145 -1.37 9.41 -14.77
C TRP A 145 -0.03 10.02 -15.16
N SER A 146 0.72 10.49 -14.17
CA SER A 146 2.09 10.95 -14.35
C SER A 146 3.01 9.81 -14.78
N ALA A 147 4.23 10.16 -15.22
CA ALA A 147 5.30 9.18 -15.31
C ALA A 147 5.52 8.51 -13.93
N PRO A 148 5.85 7.19 -13.88
CA PRO A 148 6.19 6.52 -12.64
C PRO A 148 7.43 7.10 -11.96
N THR A 149 7.43 7.16 -10.64
CA THR A 149 8.59 7.50 -9.79
C THR A 149 8.80 6.43 -8.72
N SER A 150 9.97 6.39 -8.10
CA SER A 150 10.28 5.52 -6.95
C SER A 150 10.38 6.36 -5.66
N PRO A 151 9.97 5.84 -4.48
CA PRO A 151 10.25 6.48 -3.19
C PRO A 151 11.65 6.18 -2.65
N HIS A 152 12.45 5.42 -3.40
CA HIS A 152 13.81 5.03 -3.06
C HIS A 152 14.72 5.15 -4.31
N HIS A 153 16.02 5.34 -4.08
CA HIS A 153 16.99 5.67 -5.14
C HIS A 153 18.33 4.94 -4.96
N ASP A 154 18.39 3.85 -4.19
CA ASP A 154 19.63 3.13 -3.90
C ASP A 154 20.15 2.29 -5.09
N GLY A 155 19.28 1.96 -6.04
CA GLY A 155 19.64 1.24 -7.26
C GLY A 155 20.00 -0.24 -7.06
N THR A 156 19.76 -0.80 -5.87
CA THR A 156 20.02 -2.22 -5.59
C THR A 156 18.99 -3.11 -6.26
N LYS A 157 19.41 -4.32 -6.64
CA LYS A 157 18.49 -5.35 -7.15
C LYS A 157 18.01 -6.20 -5.99
N THR A 158 17.27 -5.57 -5.09
CA THR A 158 16.69 -6.19 -3.90
C THR A 158 15.18 -5.97 -3.84
N GLN A 159 14.56 -6.42 -2.76
CA GLN A 159 13.12 -6.27 -2.57
C GLN A 159 12.80 -4.92 -1.91
N HIS A 160 11.94 -4.16 -2.56
CA HIS A 160 11.31 -2.96 -2.03
C HIS A 160 9.80 -3.12 -2.12
N GLY A 161 9.15 -3.37 -0.99
CA GLY A 161 7.76 -3.82 -0.97
C GLY A 161 7.02 -3.53 0.32
N PHE A 162 5.83 -4.11 0.43
CA PHE A 162 4.98 -4.07 1.61
C PHE A 162 4.63 -2.64 2.03
N ALA A 163 4.32 -1.81 1.04
CA ALA A 163 4.16 -0.39 1.18
C ALA A 163 2.82 0.01 1.81
N SER A 164 2.86 0.93 2.77
CA SER A 164 1.69 1.59 3.36
C SER A 164 1.74 3.08 3.13
N LEU A 165 0.72 3.62 2.46
CA LEU A 165 0.58 5.06 2.22
C LEU A 165 -0.27 5.72 3.32
N PHE A 166 0.00 6.98 3.61
CA PHE A 166 -0.75 7.77 4.59
C PHE A 166 -0.78 9.27 4.21
N PRO A 167 -1.82 10.02 4.61
CA PRO A 167 -1.88 11.46 4.33
C PRO A 167 -0.84 12.21 5.19
N ALA A 168 -0.19 13.21 4.61
CA ALA A 168 0.80 14.04 5.28
C ALA A 168 0.38 15.53 5.28
N PRO A 169 0.92 16.36 6.20
CA PRO A 169 0.64 17.79 6.23
C PRO A 169 0.88 18.47 4.88
N GLY A 170 0.17 19.57 4.62
CA GLY A 170 0.33 20.34 3.37
C GLY A 170 -0.33 19.70 2.14
N ARG A 171 -1.30 18.78 2.34
CA ARG A 171 -1.98 18.01 1.28
C ARG A 171 -1.03 17.05 0.54
N GLY A 172 0.10 16.72 1.16
CA GLY A 172 1.02 15.70 0.69
C GLY A 172 0.64 14.32 1.19
N PHE A 173 1.57 13.38 1.05
CA PHE A 173 1.45 12.04 1.59
C PHE A 173 2.80 11.52 2.06
N GLY A 174 2.77 10.43 2.82
CA GLY A 174 3.95 9.64 3.09
C GLY A 174 3.72 8.18 2.77
N ILE A 175 4.81 7.45 2.75
CA ILE A 175 4.86 6.02 2.49
C ILE A 175 5.84 5.38 3.46
N VAL A 176 5.52 4.19 3.95
CA VAL A 176 6.42 3.31 4.70
C VAL A 176 6.54 2.00 3.93
N TRP A 177 7.73 1.44 3.79
CA TRP A 177 7.97 0.19 3.07
C TRP A 177 9.06 -0.65 3.73
N LEU A 178 9.13 -1.94 3.36
CA LEU A 178 10.24 -2.83 3.64
C LEU A 178 11.30 -2.69 2.55
N ASP A 179 12.56 -2.57 2.95
CA ASP A 179 13.67 -2.20 2.08
C ASP A 179 14.90 -3.11 2.26
N GLY A 180 15.27 -3.80 1.19
CA GLY A 180 16.28 -4.86 1.17
C GLY A 180 17.67 -4.42 0.79
N ARG A 181 17.91 -3.11 0.60
CA ARG A 181 19.19 -2.60 0.10
C ARG A 181 20.41 -3.05 0.92
N ALA A 182 20.22 -3.35 2.21
CA ALA A 182 21.29 -3.80 3.09
C ALA A 182 21.87 -5.18 2.68
N ILE A 183 21.07 -6.03 2.04
CA ILE A 183 21.47 -7.35 1.55
C ILE A 183 22.60 -7.22 0.53
N GLU A 184 22.49 -6.23 -0.37
CA GLU A 184 23.51 -5.98 -1.39
C GLU A 184 24.63 -5.08 -0.85
N THR A 185 24.28 -3.93 -0.25
CA THR A 185 25.26 -2.91 0.18
C THR A 185 26.14 -3.35 1.35
N ASN A 186 25.74 -4.37 2.10
CA ASN A 186 26.50 -4.91 3.23
C ASN A 186 26.65 -6.44 3.15
N ALA A 187 26.61 -7.02 1.93
CA ALA A 187 26.79 -8.45 1.69
C ALA A 187 28.08 -8.99 2.33
N GLU A 188 29.19 -8.28 2.17
CA GLU A 188 30.51 -8.63 2.72
C GLU A 188 30.54 -8.67 4.25
N LYS A 189 29.57 -8.03 4.91
CA LYS A 189 29.40 -8.05 6.37
C LYS A 189 28.39 -9.10 6.82
N GLY A 190 27.86 -9.91 5.89
CA GLY A 190 26.83 -10.90 6.16
C GLY A 190 25.50 -10.29 6.63
N ASN A 191 25.21 -9.04 6.24
CA ASN A 191 24.00 -8.36 6.67
C ASN A 191 22.83 -8.73 5.75
N ASP A 192 21.89 -9.52 6.28
CA ASP A 192 20.66 -9.97 5.60
C ASP A 192 19.43 -9.13 5.96
N ASN A 193 19.64 -7.94 6.54
CA ASN A 193 18.54 -7.18 7.10
C ASN A 193 17.59 -6.65 6.03
N MET A 194 16.31 -6.86 6.27
CA MET A 194 15.26 -6.01 5.76
C MET A 194 15.08 -4.83 6.69
N SER A 195 15.10 -3.61 6.17
CA SER A 195 14.87 -2.39 6.95
C SER A 195 13.45 -1.87 6.74
N VAL A 196 12.97 -1.03 7.66
CA VAL A 196 11.74 -0.24 7.45
C VAL A 196 12.17 1.17 7.12
N ARG A 197 11.68 1.70 6.01
CA ARG A 197 11.99 3.04 5.55
C ARG A 197 10.72 3.81 5.23
N ALA A 198 10.86 5.13 5.19
CA ALA A 198 9.75 6.01 4.93
C ALA A 198 10.18 7.20 4.08
N ALA A 199 9.24 7.74 3.31
CA ALA A 199 9.43 8.94 2.52
C ALA A 199 8.18 9.81 2.62
N THR A 200 8.37 11.11 2.43
CA THR A 200 7.26 12.08 2.37
C THR A 200 7.31 12.87 1.07
N PHE A 201 6.13 13.24 0.59
CA PHE A 201 5.94 13.92 -0.67
C PHE A 201 4.99 15.10 -0.49
N ASP A 202 5.19 16.15 -1.27
CA ASP A 202 4.23 17.24 -1.34
C ASP A 202 3.00 16.90 -2.20
N ARG A 203 2.06 17.83 -2.29
CA ARG A 203 0.82 17.69 -3.08
C ARG A 203 1.04 17.51 -4.58
N ASP A 204 2.22 17.84 -5.08
CA ASP A 204 2.58 17.74 -6.50
C ASP A 204 3.36 16.45 -6.80
N GLY A 205 3.58 15.61 -5.79
CA GLY A 205 4.30 14.34 -5.92
C GLY A 205 5.82 14.51 -5.87
N LYS A 206 6.32 15.68 -5.47
CA LYS A 206 7.76 15.88 -5.26
C LYS A 206 8.15 15.29 -3.91
N GLU A 207 9.18 14.47 -3.91
CA GLU A 207 9.76 13.93 -2.68
C GLU A 207 10.39 15.05 -1.83
N LEU A 208 10.05 15.05 -0.55
CA LEU A 208 10.53 15.99 0.46
C LEU A 208 11.66 15.40 1.32
N GLY A 209 11.74 14.08 1.39
CA GLY A 209 12.83 13.39 2.06
C GLY A 209 12.49 11.94 2.41
N GLU A 210 13.56 11.17 2.55
CA GLU A 210 13.59 9.76 2.94
C GLU A 210 14.18 9.61 4.36
N ALA A 211 13.69 8.64 5.13
CA ALA A 211 14.15 8.34 6.48
C ALA A 211 14.17 6.83 6.75
N LEU A 212 15.17 6.40 7.52
CA LEU A 212 15.21 5.09 8.15
C LEU A 212 14.28 5.07 9.36
N VAL A 213 13.41 4.07 9.45
CA VAL A 213 12.48 3.86 10.59
C VAL A 213 13.01 2.76 11.50
N ASP A 214 13.45 1.64 10.93
CA ASP A 214 14.09 0.54 11.65
C ASP A 214 15.13 -0.15 10.76
N GLU A 215 16.26 -0.58 11.33
CA GLU A 215 17.35 -1.23 10.60
C GLU A 215 17.09 -2.71 10.30
N ARG A 216 16.17 -3.36 11.00
CA ARG A 216 16.00 -4.82 10.98
C ARG A 216 14.58 -5.24 11.36
N ALA A 217 13.77 -5.48 10.33
CA ALA A 217 12.43 -6.01 10.44
C ALA A 217 12.32 -7.42 9.84
N CYS A 218 11.13 -7.99 10.01
CA CYS A 218 10.68 -9.18 9.32
C CYS A 218 10.55 -8.90 7.82
N ASP A 219 11.06 -9.81 7.01
CA ASP A 219 11.18 -9.73 5.55
C ASP A 219 9.89 -10.02 4.77
N CYS A 220 8.89 -10.63 5.40
CA CYS A 220 7.67 -11.09 4.72
C CYS A 220 6.36 -10.51 5.27
N CYS A 221 6.43 -9.55 6.20
CA CYS A 221 5.24 -9.04 6.90
C CYS A 221 4.89 -7.62 6.45
N PRO A 222 3.61 -7.35 6.10
CA PRO A 222 3.21 -6.02 5.66
C PRO A 222 3.43 -4.96 6.75
N THR A 223 3.72 -3.75 6.31
CA THR A 223 3.62 -2.56 7.16
C THR A 223 2.17 -2.09 7.23
N ALA A 224 1.84 -1.30 8.24
CA ALA A 224 0.57 -0.60 8.36
C ALA A 224 0.81 0.81 8.92
N VAL A 225 -0.02 1.77 8.54
CA VAL A 225 0.03 3.13 9.10
C VAL A 225 -1.35 3.58 9.52
N ALA A 226 -1.44 4.17 10.71
CA ALA A 226 -2.64 4.84 11.18
C ALA A 226 -2.35 6.32 11.48
N MET A 227 -3.33 7.18 11.18
CA MET A 227 -3.24 8.60 11.52
C MET A 227 -3.75 8.85 12.93
N THR A 228 -3.00 9.63 13.70
CA THR A 228 -3.41 10.14 15.03
C THR A 228 -3.36 11.67 15.02
N ALA A 229 -3.94 12.30 16.05
CA ALA A 229 -3.85 13.75 16.23
C ALA A 229 -2.40 14.26 16.35
N ALA A 230 -1.46 13.41 16.75
CA ALA A 230 -0.03 13.74 16.86
C ALA A 230 0.79 13.43 15.59
N GLY A 231 0.16 12.86 14.55
CA GLY A 231 0.84 12.38 13.35
C GLY A 231 0.68 10.87 13.10
N PRO A 232 1.35 10.34 12.06
CA PRO A 232 1.25 8.93 11.71
C PRO A 232 1.98 8.03 12.73
N ILE A 233 1.41 6.85 12.97
CA ILE A 233 2.06 5.72 13.63
C ILE A 233 2.17 4.57 12.65
N ALA A 234 3.40 4.11 12.41
CA ALA A 234 3.68 2.94 11.60
C ALA A 234 3.76 1.72 12.51
N ALA A 235 3.13 0.62 12.12
CA ALA A 235 3.23 -0.70 12.73
C ALA A 235 3.87 -1.67 11.74
N PHE A 236 4.76 -2.50 12.22
CA PHE A 236 5.46 -3.50 11.41
C PHE A 236 5.92 -4.63 12.32
N ARG A 237 6.27 -5.77 11.72
CA ARG A 237 6.84 -6.88 12.46
C ARG A 237 8.35 -6.75 12.49
N ASP A 238 8.88 -6.49 13.66
CA ASP A 238 10.28 -6.26 13.93
C ASP A 238 11.07 -7.59 13.97
N ARG A 239 12.41 -7.53 13.91
CA ARG A 239 13.28 -8.69 14.06
C ARG A 239 14.47 -8.33 14.95
N SER A 240 14.33 -8.65 16.23
CA SER A 240 15.39 -8.45 17.23
C SER A 240 16.70 -9.19 16.88
N PRO A 241 17.83 -8.82 17.52
CA PRO A 241 19.09 -9.57 17.39
C PRO A 241 18.99 -11.05 17.80
N ASP A 242 18.04 -11.39 18.66
CA ASP A 242 17.75 -12.76 19.11
C ASP A 242 16.78 -13.52 18.18
N GLU A 243 16.49 -12.99 16.98
CA GLU A 243 15.56 -13.55 15.99
C GLU A 243 14.08 -13.60 16.43
N VAL A 244 13.74 -12.92 17.53
CA VAL A 244 12.35 -12.77 17.96
C VAL A 244 11.66 -11.73 17.07
N ARG A 245 10.46 -12.08 16.59
CA ARG A 245 9.67 -11.28 15.67
C ARG A 245 8.34 -10.88 16.30
N ASP A 246 8.36 -9.76 16.99
CA ASP A 246 7.22 -9.12 17.63
C ASP A 246 6.71 -7.94 16.79
N ILE A 247 5.50 -7.46 17.09
CA ILE A 247 4.98 -6.24 16.47
C ILE A 247 5.60 -5.03 17.18
N SER A 248 6.22 -4.14 16.42
CA SER A 248 6.74 -2.85 16.88
C SER A 248 5.98 -1.71 16.22
N VAL A 249 6.01 -0.55 16.88
CA VAL A 249 5.46 0.70 16.34
C VAL A 249 6.50 1.81 16.38
N ALA A 250 6.50 2.64 15.35
CA ALA A 250 7.25 3.89 15.29
C ALA A 250 6.29 5.06 15.04
N ARG A 251 6.49 6.17 15.75
CA ARG A 251 5.67 7.38 15.58
C ARG A 251 6.46 8.42 14.81
N ARG A 252 5.81 9.17 13.93
CA ARG A 252 6.42 10.35 13.34
C ARG A 252 5.98 11.60 14.10
N VAL A 253 6.89 12.18 14.87
CA VAL A 253 6.66 13.37 15.71
C VAL A 253 7.58 14.48 15.25
N ASN A 254 7.05 15.69 15.01
CA ASN A 254 7.83 16.84 14.54
C ASN A 254 8.69 16.55 13.29
N GLY A 255 8.16 15.74 12.39
CA GLY A 255 8.84 15.37 11.14
C GLY A 255 9.84 14.21 11.25
N GLN A 256 10.12 13.72 12.47
CA GLN A 256 11.11 12.68 12.74
C GLN A 256 10.44 11.39 13.20
N TRP A 257 10.99 10.24 12.80
CA TRP A 257 10.55 8.94 13.30
C TRP A 257 11.19 8.65 14.65
N THR A 258 10.40 8.19 15.61
CA THR A 258 10.90 7.70 16.89
C THR A 258 11.60 6.35 16.71
N ARG A 259 12.51 6.02 17.62
CA ARG A 259 12.97 4.63 17.76
C ARG A 259 11.74 3.70 17.94
N PRO A 260 11.70 2.55 17.24
CA PRO A 260 10.57 1.63 17.37
C PRO A 260 10.43 1.09 18.78
N THR A 261 9.18 0.89 19.20
CA THR A 261 8.81 0.31 20.48
C THR A 261 7.97 -0.92 20.25
N THR A 262 8.36 -2.04 20.85
CA THR A 262 7.58 -3.29 20.81
C THR A 262 6.23 -3.10 21.51
N VAL A 263 5.15 -3.42 20.82
CA VAL A 263 3.77 -3.31 21.33
C VAL A 263 3.52 -4.36 22.40
N HIS A 264 3.95 -5.58 22.13
CA HIS A 264 3.84 -6.72 23.04
C HIS A 264 4.91 -7.75 22.71
N ALA A 265 5.50 -8.37 23.74
CA ALA A 265 6.49 -9.43 23.58
C ALA A 265 5.77 -10.80 23.54
N ASP A 266 5.53 -11.32 22.34
CA ASP A 266 4.75 -12.56 22.14
C ASP A 266 5.56 -13.80 22.54
N VAL A 267 6.89 -13.71 22.50
CA VAL A 267 7.79 -14.81 22.85
C VAL A 267 8.64 -14.42 24.06
N ARG A 268 8.42 -15.05 25.23
CA ARG A 268 9.35 -14.91 26.36
C ARG A 268 10.73 -15.46 25.96
N ALA A 269 11.76 -14.61 26.06
CA ALA A 269 13.18 -14.88 25.75
C ALA A 269 13.77 -16.17 26.37
N ALA A 270 13.14 -16.76 27.40
CA ALA A 270 13.57 -18.03 27.97
C ALA A 270 13.38 -19.23 27.03
N ARG A 271 12.43 -19.18 26.09
CA ARG A 271 12.18 -20.27 25.12
C ARG A 271 13.13 -20.23 23.92
N SER A 272 13.55 -19.04 23.46
CA SER A 272 14.47 -18.89 22.33
C SER A 272 15.89 -19.39 22.68
N ARG A 273 16.39 -19.14 23.90
CA ARG A 273 17.69 -19.66 24.38
C ARG A 273 17.74 -21.20 24.40
N ARG A 274 16.63 -21.88 24.77
CA ARG A 274 16.55 -23.35 24.77
C ARG A 274 16.58 -23.96 23.36
N PHE A 275 15.95 -23.31 22.37
CA PHE A 275 16.02 -23.75 20.98
C PHE A 275 17.42 -23.57 20.38
N ARG A 276 18.10 -22.46 20.70
CA ARG A 276 19.48 -22.20 20.25
C ARG A 276 20.47 -23.24 20.82
N ALA A 277 20.28 -23.63 22.09
CA ALA A 277 21.07 -24.69 22.72
C ALA A 277 20.82 -26.09 22.12
N MET A 278 19.60 -26.39 21.64
CA MET A 278 19.32 -27.65 20.94
C MET A 278 19.89 -27.69 19.51
N ARG A 279 19.88 -26.57 18.78
CA ARG A 279 20.48 -26.49 17.43
C ARG A 279 22.00 -26.59 17.47
N ALA A 280 22.66 -25.95 18.44
CA ALA A 280 24.12 -26.06 18.62
C ALA A 280 24.59 -27.48 18.99
N ARG A 281 23.71 -28.34 19.52
CA ARG A 281 24.01 -29.75 19.81
C ARG A 281 23.83 -30.69 18.61
N ARG A 282 23.28 -30.20 17.49
CA ARG A 282 23.12 -30.95 16.23
C ARG A 282 24.07 -30.40 15.16
N SER A 283 25.37 -30.42 15.41
CA SER A 283 26.38 -30.33 14.33
C SER A 283 26.60 -31.72 13.72
N PRO A 284 26.86 -31.85 12.40
CA PRO A 284 27.09 -33.15 11.78
C PRO A 284 28.41 -33.73 12.28
N ARG A 285 28.42 -35.01 12.66
CA ARG A 285 29.67 -35.77 12.83
C ARG A 285 30.41 -35.72 11.50
N ARG A 286 31.66 -35.23 11.52
CA ARG A 286 32.60 -35.39 10.40
C ARG A 286 32.69 -36.87 10.05
N PHE A 287 32.17 -37.26 8.90
CA PHE A 287 32.59 -38.49 8.25
C PHE A 287 33.92 -38.20 7.56
N GLY A 288 35.01 -38.71 8.14
CA GLY A 288 36.28 -38.82 7.46
C GLY A 288 36.19 -39.97 6.46
N SER A 289 36.44 -39.67 5.19
CA SER A 289 36.80 -40.68 4.20
C SER A 289 37.99 -40.15 3.40
N THR A 290 39.18 -40.53 3.86
CA THR A 290 40.40 -40.65 3.06
C THR A 290 40.18 -41.67 1.94
N MET A 291 40.50 -41.30 0.70
CA MET A 291 41.02 -42.19 -0.34
C MET A 291 41.86 -41.36 -1.33
N PRO A 292 42.89 -41.95 -1.97
CA PRO A 292 44.14 -41.28 -2.35
C PRO A 292 44.13 -40.69 -3.76
N GLY A 293 45.13 -39.83 -4.01
CA GLY A 293 45.27 -39.02 -5.21
C GLY A 293 45.53 -39.78 -6.51
N ARG A 294 45.26 -39.07 -7.61
CA ARG A 294 45.88 -39.29 -8.91
C ARG A 294 46.20 -37.96 -9.57
N SER A 295 47.42 -37.91 -10.08
CA SER A 295 48.14 -36.77 -10.64
C SER A 295 47.50 -36.15 -11.88
N ALA A 296 47.84 -34.89 -12.07
CA ALA A 296 47.61 -34.07 -13.25
C ALA A 296 48.14 -34.71 -14.55
N VAL A 297 47.39 -34.54 -15.63
CA VAL A 297 47.91 -34.52 -17.00
C VAL A 297 47.33 -33.30 -17.70
N SER A 298 48.24 -32.46 -18.18
CA SER A 298 48.04 -31.32 -19.06
C SER A 298 47.47 -31.73 -20.41
N GLY A 299 46.52 -30.96 -20.95
CA GLY A 299 45.99 -31.15 -22.30
C GLY A 299 45.35 -29.88 -22.84
N SER A 300 46.17 -28.95 -23.30
CA SER A 300 45.77 -27.83 -24.14
C SER A 300 45.16 -28.33 -25.46
N ARG A 301 43.92 -27.96 -25.77
CA ARG A 301 43.43 -27.91 -27.16
C ARG A 301 42.54 -26.68 -27.37
N SER A 302 43.11 -25.76 -28.12
CA SER A 302 42.46 -24.67 -28.83
C SER A 302 41.41 -25.18 -29.81
N TRP A 303 40.29 -24.47 -29.90
CA TRP A 303 39.39 -24.52 -31.05
C TRP A 303 39.25 -23.10 -31.60
N THR A 304 40.06 -22.81 -32.60
CA THR A 304 39.80 -21.80 -33.63
C THR A 304 38.69 -22.31 -34.55
N MET A 305 37.64 -21.52 -34.78
CA MET A 305 36.80 -21.69 -35.96
C MET A 305 36.69 -20.38 -36.73
N SER A 306 36.94 -20.55 -38.03
CA SER A 306 37.21 -19.55 -39.06
C SER A 306 35.99 -18.72 -39.43
N GLN A 307 36.27 -17.46 -39.75
CA GLN A 307 35.38 -16.60 -40.53
C GLN A 307 35.06 -17.21 -41.90
N ARG A 308 33.85 -16.94 -42.42
CA ARG A 308 33.68 -16.63 -43.84
C ARG A 308 32.59 -15.59 -44.03
N SER A 309 33.01 -14.51 -44.66
CA SER A 309 32.26 -13.35 -45.14
C SER A 309 31.18 -13.69 -46.16
N ARG A 310 30.10 -12.90 -46.17
CA ARG A 310 29.59 -12.29 -47.42
C ARG A 310 29.15 -10.84 -47.19
N ARG A 311 29.47 -10.05 -48.20
CA ARG A 311 29.40 -8.58 -48.35
C ARG A 311 27.98 -8.11 -48.76
N GLY A 312 27.76 -6.80 -48.59
CA GLY A 312 26.74 -5.99 -49.28
C GLY A 312 26.26 -4.84 -48.41
N SER A 313 26.98 -3.70 -48.35
CA SER A 313 26.71 -2.46 -49.12
C SER A 313 25.45 -1.71 -48.61
N SER A 314 25.58 -0.70 -47.74
CA SER A 314 25.90 0.73 -48.00
C SER A 314 24.65 1.62 -48.08
N SER A 315 24.38 2.34 -46.96
CA SER A 315 23.98 3.76 -46.71
C SER A 315 23.23 4.61 -47.77
N PRO A 316 22.86 5.88 -47.46
CA PRO A 316 21.80 6.35 -46.54
C PRO A 316 20.89 7.42 -47.20
N ILE A 317 19.72 7.78 -46.63
CA ILE A 317 19.03 9.03 -47.01
C ILE A 317 18.46 9.74 -45.77
N SER A 318 18.80 11.03 -45.67
CA SER A 318 18.34 12.00 -44.68
C SER A 318 16.87 12.41 -44.88
N ALA A 319 16.23 12.90 -43.82
CA ALA A 319 15.13 13.86 -43.98
C ALA A 319 15.27 15.02 -42.97
N ARG A 320 15.16 16.22 -43.53
CA ARG A 320 15.26 17.54 -42.92
C ARG A 320 14.03 17.90 -42.08
N SER A 321 14.28 18.83 -41.17
CA SER A 321 13.37 19.83 -40.59
C SER A 321 12.49 20.57 -41.59
N SER A 322 11.27 20.95 -41.17
CA SER A 322 10.71 22.29 -41.40
C SER A 322 9.57 22.59 -40.43
N ALA A 323 9.51 23.85 -40.01
CA ALA A 323 8.59 24.45 -39.07
C ALA A 323 7.59 25.39 -39.79
N SER A 324 6.72 25.99 -38.98
CA SER A 324 5.79 27.14 -39.23
C SER A 324 4.35 26.73 -39.54
N ALA A 325 3.30 27.49 -39.22
CA ALA A 325 2.96 28.54 -38.26
C ALA A 325 1.52 28.97 -38.63
N GLY A 326 0.66 29.31 -37.68
CA GLY A 326 -0.68 29.85 -37.97
C GLY A 326 -1.49 30.22 -36.73
N LEU A 327 -1.39 31.49 -36.33
CA LEU A 327 -2.25 32.20 -35.36
C LEU A 327 -3.65 32.47 -36.00
N ILE A 328 -4.76 32.63 -35.27
CA ILE A 328 -5.25 33.90 -34.67
C ILE A 328 -6.49 33.63 -33.78
N GLY A 329 -6.46 34.13 -32.53
CA GLY A 329 -7.43 35.09 -31.96
C GLY A 329 -8.80 34.65 -31.36
N PRO A 330 -9.37 35.41 -30.39
CA PRO A 330 -10.01 34.83 -29.19
C PRO A 330 -11.47 35.26 -28.92
N ALA A 331 -12.12 34.61 -27.95
CA ALA A 331 -13.37 35.07 -27.35
C ALA A 331 -13.36 35.00 -25.80
N ARG A 332 -14.02 35.97 -25.18
CA ARG A 332 -13.91 36.44 -23.79
C ARG A 332 -14.97 35.82 -22.85
N ALA A 333 -14.55 35.60 -21.61
CA ALA A 333 -15.22 35.87 -20.32
C ALA A 333 -16.58 35.25 -19.94
N ALA A 334 -16.61 34.56 -18.78
CA ALA A 334 -17.49 34.92 -17.65
C ALA A 334 -17.00 34.27 -16.35
N ARG A 335 -16.82 35.09 -15.30
CA ARG A 335 -16.48 34.68 -13.93
C ARG A 335 -17.77 34.43 -13.14
N ARG A 336 -17.85 33.38 -12.33
CA ARG A 336 -18.80 33.23 -11.22
C ARG A 336 -18.04 32.97 -9.92
N ARG A 337 -18.35 33.74 -8.88
CA ARG A 337 -17.87 33.56 -7.49
C ARG A 337 -18.70 32.47 -6.78
N PRO A 338 -18.12 31.69 -5.86
CA PRO A 338 -18.88 30.97 -4.84
C PRO A 338 -18.72 31.59 -3.44
N SER A 339 -19.81 31.54 -2.66
CA SER A 339 -19.88 31.84 -1.21
C SER A 339 -19.37 30.66 -0.36
N PRO A 340 -19.00 30.87 0.93
CA PRO A 340 -18.19 29.92 1.69
C PRO A 340 -19.00 28.79 2.36
N ALA A 341 -18.37 27.60 2.42
CA ALA A 341 -18.87 26.41 3.09
C ALA A 341 -18.40 26.33 4.56
N SER A 342 -19.30 25.90 5.42
CA SER A 342 -19.13 25.58 6.84
C SER A 342 -18.29 24.30 7.07
N ALA A 343 -17.49 24.30 8.14
CA ALA A 343 -16.54 23.25 8.50
C ALA A 343 -17.20 21.98 9.10
N PRO A 344 -16.64 20.77 8.87
CA PRO A 344 -17.07 19.57 9.60
C PRO A 344 -16.20 19.29 10.85
N SER A 345 -16.91 18.93 11.91
CA SER A 345 -16.43 18.40 13.20
C SER A 345 -15.70 17.06 13.06
N GLY A 346 -14.61 16.87 13.82
CA GLY A 346 -13.74 15.68 13.78
C GLY A 346 -14.36 14.38 14.34
N PRO A 347 -13.76 13.20 14.06
CA PRO A 347 -14.33 11.92 14.45
C PRO A 347 -14.01 11.54 15.90
N ALA A 348 -15.03 11.01 16.59
CA ALA A 348 -14.96 10.45 17.93
C ALA A 348 -14.23 9.08 17.94
N ALA A 349 -13.47 8.84 19.00
CA ALA A 349 -12.71 7.61 19.22
C ALA A 349 -13.63 6.40 19.48
N ILE A 350 -13.38 5.29 18.76
CA ILE A 350 -14.05 4.00 19.00
C ILE A 350 -13.29 3.26 20.11
N ARG A 351 -13.97 3.00 21.24
CA ARG A 351 -13.53 2.05 22.28
C ARG A 351 -13.87 0.63 21.85
N ALA A 352 -12.89 -0.26 21.84
CA ALA A 352 -13.11 -1.70 21.69
C ALA A 352 -13.68 -2.29 23.00
N SER A 353 -14.75 -3.08 22.89
CA SER A 353 -15.25 -3.98 23.93
C SER A 353 -14.98 -5.44 23.50
N PRO A 354 -14.89 -6.39 24.45
CA PRO A 354 -14.14 -7.63 24.27
C PRO A 354 -14.86 -8.64 23.39
N VAL A 355 -14.09 -9.35 22.57
CA VAL A 355 -14.57 -10.46 21.74
C VAL A 355 -14.87 -11.66 22.64
N GLU A 356 -16.12 -12.10 22.66
CA GLU A 356 -16.53 -13.39 23.23
C GLU A 356 -15.77 -14.54 22.53
N ALA A 357 -15.16 -15.39 23.34
CA ALA A 357 -14.42 -16.56 22.88
C ALA A 357 -15.37 -17.60 22.29
N MET A 358 -15.23 -17.90 20.99
CA MET A 358 -15.84 -19.09 20.39
C MET A 358 -15.10 -20.33 20.91
N SER A 359 -15.80 -21.13 21.71
CA SER A 359 -15.30 -22.39 22.27
C SER A 359 -15.21 -23.48 21.21
N CYS A 360 -14.02 -24.03 20.96
CA CYS A 360 -13.84 -25.30 20.26
C CYS A 360 -13.69 -26.43 21.30
N SER A 361 -14.67 -27.33 21.37
CA SER A 361 -14.58 -28.55 22.19
C SER A 361 -13.65 -29.58 21.53
N TRP A 362 -12.69 -30.10 22.30
CA TRP A 362 -11.73 -31.14 21.89
C TRP A 362 -12.17 -32.53 22.36
N PRO A 363 -12.18 -33.58 21.50
CA PRO A 363 -12.11 -34.95 21.97
C PRO A 363 -10.63 -35.42 22.08
N GLY A 364 -10.35 -36.23 23.10
CA GLY A 364 -9.02 -36.66 23.55
C GLY A 364 -8.20 -37.55 22.59
N PRO A 365 -7.04 -38.08 23.06
CA PRO A 365 -5.94 -38.46 22.19
C PRO A 365 -6.04 -39.91 21.69
N LYS A 366 -5.98 -40.13 20.37
CA LYS A 366 -5.66 -41.44 19.74
C LYS A 366 -4.91 -41.25 18.39
N PRO A 367 -4.15 -42.26 17.93
CA PRO A 367 -2.80 -42.08 17.39
C PRO A 367 -2.74 -41.75 15.89
N ALA A 368 -1.54 -41.30 15.51
CA ALA A 368 -1.17 -40.79 14.20
C ALA A 368 -1.24 -41.84 13.08
N THR A 369 -2.30 -41.79 12.27
CA THR A 369 -2.31 -42.09 10.82
C THR A 369 -3.72 -41.88 10.27
N ALA A 370 -4.18 -40.63 10.16
CA ALA A 370 -5.32 -40.27 9.31
C ALA A 370 -5.25 -38.79 8.94
N ALA A 371 -4.89 -38.48 7.69
CA ALA A 371 -4.96 -37.13 7.16
C ALA A 371 -6.43 -36.71 7.02
N ARG A 372 -6.95 -35.92 7.96
CA ARG A 372 -8.25 -35.24 7.82
C ARG A 372 -8.05 -34.01 6.94
N LYS A 373 -8.55 -34.07 5.70
CA LYS A 373 -8.59 -32.92 4.79
C LYS A 373 -9.61 -31.90 5.30
N CYS A 374 -9.15 -30.82 5.91
CA CYS A 374 -9.89 -29.56 5.89
C CYS A 374 -9.55 -28.88 4.56
N LYS A 375 -10.49 -28.87 3.61
CA LYS A 375 -10.41 -27.97 2.45
C LYS A 375 -10.97 -26.61 2.91
N PRO A 376 -10.17 -25.54 2.99
CA PRO A 376 -10.74 -24.20 3.00
C PRO A 376 -11.35 -23.95 1.62
N GLN A 377 -12.65 -23.72 1.58
CA GLN A 377 -13.32 -23.22 0.39
C GLN A 377 -13.02 -21.72 0.34
N LEU A 378 -11.96 -21.35 -0.39
CA LEU A 378 -11.67 -19.94 -0.70
C LEU A 378 -12.88 -19.40 -1.49
N PRO A 379 -13.41 -18.21 -1.17
CA PRO A 379 -14.41 -17.58 -2.01
C PRO A 379 -13.76 -17.26 -3.35
N THR A 380 -14.12 -18.00 -4.39
CA THR A 380 -13.86 -17.64 -5.78
C THR A 380 -14.93 -16.63 -6.20
N GLY A 381 -14.58 -15.35 -6.26
CA GLY A 381 -15.47 -14.33 -6.83
C GLY A 381 -15.14 -12.89 -6.44
N ASN A 382 -15.55 -11.98 -7.33
CA ASN A 382 -15.46 -10.51 -7.30
C ASN A 382 -16.23 -9.83 -6.13
N THR A 383 -16.32 -10.46 -4.96
CA THR A 383 -17.17 -10.01 -3.86
C THR A 383 -16.34 -9.37 -2.76
N VAL A 384 -16.58 -8.08 -2.54
CA VAL A 384 -16.08 -7.36 -1.35
C VAL A 384 -17.23 -7.17 -0.38
N TYR A 385 -16.99 -7.52 0.89
CA TYR A 385 -17.95 -7.35 1.98
C TYR A 385 -17.71 -6.01 2.68
N THR A 386 -18.78 -5.28 2.98
CA THR A 386 -18.73 -4.12 3.88
C THR A 386 -19.67 -4.33 5.06
N ALA A 387 -19.33 -3.71 6.18
CA ALA A 387 -20.12 -3.66 7.40
C ALA A 387 -21.10 -2.48 7.40
#